data_AF-A0A931YAT8-F1
#
_entry.id   AF-A0A931YAT8-F1
#
_cell.length_a   1.000
_cell.length_b   1.000
_cell.length_c   1.000
_cell.angle_alpha   90.00
_cell.angle_beta   90.00
_cell.angle_gamma   90.00
#
_symmetry.space_group_name_H-M   'P 1'
#
loop_
_entity.id
_entity.type
_entity.pdbx_description
1 polymer ?
#
loop_
_entity_poly.entity_id
_entity_poly.type
_entity_poly.pdbx_seq_one_letter_code
_entity_poly.pdbx_strand_id
1 'polypeptide(L)'
;MIGNPVWFSPRKYSGWGMTPNCWQGWLYIAFIALPIAILGQFTLPGNWSTYLMFAWSSIFVIDFIDIFSKMKRDERDIAHEALAERNAMWFVITTLAFSLAYQAAAGVVKGVNQVDPIILIALFGALFVKAVTNFYLRDK
;
A
#
# COMPACT_ATOMS: atom_id res chain seq x y z
N MET A 1 -11.56 -12.38 -4.33
CA MET A 1 -10.86 -12.96 -3.18
C MET A 1 -11.78 -12.81 -1.95
N ILE A 2 -11.33 -13.02 -0.72
CA ILE A 2 -12.12 -13.21 0.52
C ILE A 2 -13.18 -12.11 0.71
N GLY A 3 -12.85 -10.86 0.45
CA GLY A 3 -13.83 -9.77 0.48
C GLY A 3 -14.63 -9.64 -0.81
N ASN A 4 -15.93 -9.37 -0.68
CA ASN A 4 -16.76 -9.00 -1.82
C ASN A 4 -16.64 -7.48 -2.10
N PRO A 5 -16.33 -7.06 -3.34
CA PRO A 5 -16.25 -5.63 -3.70
C PRO A 5 -17.51 -4.83 -3.39
N VAL A 6 -18.68 -5.47 -3.39
CA VAL A 6 -19.96 -4.83 -3.09
C VAL A 6 -20.04 -4.37 -1.62
N TRP A 7 -19.22 -4.93 -0.72
CA TRP A 7 -19.20 -4.52 0.68
C TRP A 7 -18.46 -3.21 0.95
N PHE A 8 -17.85 -2.64 -0.09
CA PHE A 8 -16.97 -1.49 0.03
C PHE A 8 -17.33 -0.41 -0.98
N SER A 9 -17.05 0.83 -0.62
CA SER A 9 -17.12 1.99 -1.49
C SER A 9 -15.80 2.76 -1.47
N PRO A 10 -15.47 3.50 -2.54
CA PRO A 10 -14.29 4.35 -2.57
C PRO A 10 -14.35 5.42 -1.48
N ARG A 11 -13.23 5.68 -0.83
CA ARG A 11 -13.13 6.74 0.19
C ARG A 11 -12.89 8.09 -0.49
N LYS A 12 -13.85 9.01 -0.40
CA LYS A 12 -13.80 10.29 -1.15
C LYS A 12 -12.90 11.37 -0.52
N TYR A 13 -12.86 11.48 0.81
CA TYR A 13 -12.25 12.64 1.48
C TYR A 13 -11.32 12.30 2.67
N SER A 14 -11.35 11.08 3.20
CA SER A 14 -10.61 10.71 4.42
C SER A 14 -9.32 9.94 4.13
N GLY A 15 -8.68 10.21 3.00
CA GLY A 15 -7.42 9.61 2.58
C GLY A 15 -7.56 8.35 1.74
N TRP A 16 -6.52 7.51 1.75
CA TRP A 16 -6.40 6.32 0.90
C TRP A 16 -7.30 5.17 1.38
N GLY A 17 -7.82 4.42 0.42
CA GLY A 17 -8.46 3.13 0.64
C GLY A 17 -9.98 3.12 0.45
N MET A 18 -10.63 2.21 1.16
CA MET A 18 -12.05 1.89 0.98
C MET A 18 -12.82 2.02 2.29
N THR A 19 -14.10 2.31 2.18
CA THR A 19 -15.02 2.42 3.32
C THR A 19 -16.04 1.29 3.24
N PRO A 20 -16.25 0.51 4.31
CA PRO A 20 -17.35 -0.46 4.34
C PRO A 20 -18.69 0.24 4.19
N ASN A 21 -19.55 -0.28 3.32
CA ASN A 21 -20.91 0.24 3.14
C ASN A 21 -21.97 -0.62 3.85
N CYS A 22 -21.60 -1.78 4.38
CA CYS A 22 -22.49 -2.74 5.03
C CYS A 22 -21.79 -3.44 6.22
N TRP A 23 -22.56 -4.15 7.03
CA TRP A 23 -22.04 -4.87 8.20
C TRP A 23 -21.04 -5.98 7.81
N GLN A 24 -21.22 -6.62 6.65
CA GLN A 24 -20.29 -7.64 6.14
C GLN A 24 -18.90 -7.03 5.87
N GLY A 25 -18.83 -5.81 5.34
CA GLY A 25 -17.56 -5.11 5.15
C GLY A 25 -16.88 -4.77 6.48
N TRP A 26 -17.65 -4.40 7.50
CA TRP A 26 -17.12 -4.18 8.85
C TRP A 26 -16.63 -5.47 9.50
N LEU A 27 -17.36 -6.58 9.35
CA LEU A 27 -16.89 -7.89 9.80
C LEU A 27 -15.63 -8.34 9.08
N TYR A 28 -15.51 -8.07 7.78
CA TYR A 28 -14.29 -8.34 7.03
C TYR A 28 -13.10 -7.55 7.59
N ILE A 29 -13.27 -6.25 7.85
CA ILE A 29 -12.22 -5.44 8.50
C ILE A 29 -11.85 -6.00 9.87
N ALA A 30 -12.85 -6.34 10.68
CA ALA A 30 -12.61 -6.96 11.98
C ALA A 30 -11.84 -8.27 11.83
N PHE A 31 -12.23 -9.14 10.90
CA PHE A 31 -11.56 -10.42 10.63
C PHE A 31 -10.09 -10.25 10.21
N ILE A 32 -9.74 -9.19 9.49
CA ILE A 32 -8.34 -8.90 9.13
C ILE A 32 -7.56 -8.33 10.30
N ALA A 33 -8.16 -7.38 11.03
CA ALA A 33 -7.51 -6.69 12.12
C ALA A 33 -7.28 -7.59 13.34
N LEU A 34 -8.17 -8.55 13.57
CA LEU A 34 -8.20 -9.36 14.77
C LEU A 34 -6.97 -10.28 14.90
N PRO A 35 -6.51 -11.01 13.86
CA PRO A 35 -5.25 -11.75 13.91
C PRO A 35 -4.04 -10.84 14.14
N ILE A 36 -4.02 -9.62 13.60
CA ILE A 36 -2.93 -8.67 13.84
C ILE A 36 -2.91 -8.24 15.31
N ALA A 37 -4.07 -7.90 15.86
CA ALA A 37 -4.22 -7.50 17.26
C ALA A 37 -3.88 -8.64 18.22
N ILE A 38 -4.31 -9.87 17.91
CA ILE A 38 -4.01 -11.06 18.71
C ILE A 38 -2.53 -11.42 18.62
N LEU A 39 -1.99 -11.65 17.41
CA LEU A 39 -0.60 -12.08 17.23
C LEU A 39 0.40 -11.05 17.76
N GLY A 40 0.02 -9.76 17.80
CA GLY A 40 0.83 -8.71 18.43
C GLY A 40 0.99 -8.84 19.95
N GLN A 41 0.09 -9.55 20.63
CA GLN A 41 0.14 -9.74 22.08
C GLN A 41 0.81 -11.07 22.50
N PHE A 42 0.95 -12.02 21.57
CA PHE A 42 1.55 -13.32 21.86
C PHE A 42 3.05 -13.34 21.53
N THR A 43 3.87 -13.69 22.53
CA THR A 43 5.30 -13.97 22.34
C THR A 43 5.47 -15.41 21.88
N LEU A 44 5.38 -15.64 20.58
CA LEU A 44 5.70 -16.93 19.97
C LEU A 44 7.22 -17.19 20.03
N PRO A 45 7.65 -18.46 20.19
CA PRO A 45 9.07 -18.80 20.20
C PRO A 45 9.74 -18.49 18.85
N GLY A 46 10.94 -17.90 18.90
CA GLY A 46 11.73 -17.55 17.70
C GLY A 46 11.10 -16.44 16.86
N ASN A 47 11.28 -16.52 15.53
CA ASN A 47 10.80 -15.51 14.57
C ASN A 47 9.43 -15.86 13.96
N TRP A 48 8.69 -16.80 14.56
CA TRP A 48 7.41 -17.27 14.02
C TRP A 48 6.34 -16.18 13.99
N SER A 49 6.32 -15.29 14.99
CA SER A 49 5.42 -14.12 15.00
C SER A 49 5.64 -13.24 13.76
N THR A 50 6.90 -12.95 13.43
CA THR A 50 7.27 -12.17 12.26
C THR A 50 6.83 -12.84 10.96
N TYR A 51 7.10 -14.14 10.80
CA TYR A 51 6.72 -14.87 9.59
C TYR A 51 5.19 -14.95 9.41
N LEU A 52 4.45 -15.20 10.49
CA LEU A 52 2.98 -15.25 10.44
C LEU A 52 2.38 -13.86 10.13
N MET A 53 2.88 -12.79 10.76
CA MET A 53 2.43 -11.44 10.45
C MET A 53 2.74 -11.04 9.01
N PHE A 54 3.92 -11.39 8.51
CA PHE A 54 4.29 -11.10 7.13
C PHE A 54 3.40 -11.85 6.13
N ALA A 55 3.16 -13.15 6.37
CA ALA A 55 2.28 -13.96 5.53
C ALA A 55 0.83 -13.43 5.55
N TRP A 56 0.30 -13.12 6.74
CA TRP A 56 -1.06 -12.60 6.90
C TRP A 56 -1.24 -11.23 6.24
N SER A 57 -0.29 -10.32 6.46
CA SER A 57 -0.30 -8.99 5.83
C SER A 57 -0.22 -9.11 4.30
N SER A 58 0.58 -10.05 3.79
CA SER A 58 0.68 -10.29 2.35
C SER A 58 -0.65 -10.77 1.76
N ILE A 59 -1.34 -11.70 2.42
CA ILE A 59 -2.69 -12.16 2.02
C ILE A 59 -3.65 -10.98 1.97
N PHE A 60 -3.65 -10.15 3.02
CA PHE A 60 -4.50 -8.97 3.09
C PHE A 60 -4.21 -7.97 1.96
N VAL A 61 -2.94 -7.69 1.66
CA VAL A 61 -2.58 -6.77 0.56
C VAL A 61 -3.08 -7.29 -0.78
N ILE A 62 -2.94 -8.59 -1.07
CA ILE A 62 -3.42 -9.16 -2.34
C ILE A 62 -4.96 -9.09 -2.40
N ASP A 63 -5.64 -9.42 -1.30
CA ASP A 63 -7.12 -9.34 -1.22
C ASP A 63 -7.62 -7.90 -1.41
N PHE A 64 -6.95 -6.96 -0.75
CA PHE A 64 -7.24 -5.52 -0.85
C PHE A 64 -7.10 -5.04 -2.30
N ILE A 65 -6.02 -5.43 -3.01
CA ILE A 65 -5.82 -5.10 -4.42
C ILE A 65 -6.94 -5.69 -5.29
N ASP A 66 -7.32 -6.95 -5.06
CA ASP A 66 -8.39 -7.61 -5.82
C ASP A 66 -9.75 -6.93 -5.62
N ILE A 67 -10.12 -6.63 -4.37
CA ILE A 67 -11.34 -5.90 -4.03
C ILE A 67 -11.35 -4.55 -4.73
N PHE A 68 -10.25 -3.79 -4.61
CA PHE A 68 -10.15 -2.45 -5.17
C PHE A 68 -10.26 -2.48 -6.69
N SER A 69 -9.60 -3.44 -7.36
CA SER A 69 -9.64 -3.60 -8.82
C SER A 69 -11.02 -3.93 -9.38
N LYS A 70 -11.88 -4.59 -8.59
CA LYS A 70 -13.22 -5.05 -8.99
C LYS A 70 -14.35 -4.14 -8.51
N MET A 71 -14.03 -3.09 -7.76
CA MET A 71 -15.01 -2.14 -7.26
C MET A 71 -15.60 -1.32 -8.41
N LYS A 72 -16.93 -1.17 -8.44
CA LYS A 72 -17.59 -0.32 -9.43
C LYS A 72 -17.25 1.15 -9.15
N ARG A 73 -16.90 1.87 -10.22
CA ARG A 73 -16.58 3.30 -10.18
C ARG A 73 -17.19 3.98 -11.39
N ASP A 74 -17.69 5.19 -11.19
CA ASP A 74 -18.16 6.03 -12.28
C ASP A 74 -16.97 6.71 -12.98
N GLU A 75 -17.14 7.13 -14.24
CA GLU A 75 -16.09 7.81 -15.02
C GLU A 75 -15.53 9.04 -14.30
N ARG A 76 -16.40 9.80 -13.64
CA ARG A 76 -16.02 10.97 -12.85
C ARG A 76 -15.17 10.57 -11.64
N ASP A 77 -15.54 9.50 -10.95
CA ASP A 77 -14.81 9.02 -9.77
C ASP A 77 -13.42 8.50 -10.18
N ILE A 78 -13.31 7.80 -11.32
CA ILE A 78 -12.03 7.36 -11.90
C ILE A 78 -11.11 8.55 -12.19
N ALA A 79 -11.63 9.62 -12.80
CA ALA A 79 -10.84 10.79 -13.15
C ALA A 79 -10.31 11.54 -11.90
N HIS A 80 -11.16 11.74 -10.89
CA HIS A 80 -10.74 12.37 -9.63
C HIS A 80 -9.73 11.54 -8.88
N GLU A 81 -9.94 10.22 -8.81
CA GLU A 81 -9.02 9.29 -8.17
C GLU A 81 -7.67 9.27 -8.89
N ALA A 82 -7.63 9.21 -10.22
CA ALA A 82 -6.39 9.24 -10.98
C ALA A 82 -5.57 10.52 -10.73
N LEU A 83 -6.22 11.68 -10.61
CA LEU A 83 -5.55 12.94 -10.27
C LEU A 83 -5.06 12.96 -8.82
N ALA A 84 -5.88 12.49 -7.88
CA ALA A 84 -5.53 12.42 -6.47
C ALA A 84 -4.34 11.47 -6.23
N GLU A 85 -4.40 10.26 -6.79
CA GLU A 85 -3.34 9.26 -6.73
C GLU A 85 -2.05 9.76 -7.39
N ARG A 86 -2.15 10.45 -8.53
CA ARG A 86 -0.97 11.07 -9.17
C ARG A 86 -0.30 12.07 -8.23
N ASN A 87 -1.08 12.97 -7.61
CA ASN A 87 -0.53 13.98 -6.71
C ASN A 87 0.07 13.36 -5.45
N ALA A 88 -0.61 12.37 -4.86
CA ALA A 88 -0.12 11.65 -3.70
C ALA A 88 1.17 10.88 -4.02
N MET A 89 1.24 10.21 -5.17
CA MET A 89 2.47 9.54 -5.64
C MET A 89 3.62 10.52 -5.88
N TRP A 90 3.36 11.70 -6.45
CA TRP A 90 4.40 12.73 -6.58
C TRP A 90 4.95 13.17 -5.23
N PHE A 91 4.08 13.38 -4.25
CA PHE A 91 4.50 13.72 -2.89
C PHE A 91 5.37 12.60 -2.30
N VAL A 92 4.89 11.35 -2.32
CA VAL A 92 5.63 10.19 -1.77
C VAL A 92 6.99 10.02 -2.44
N ILE A 93 7.07 10.05 -3.78
CA ILE A 93 8.33 9.92 -4.52
C ILE A 93 9.29 11.04 -4.14
N THR A 94 8.79 12.28 -4.04
CA THR A 94 9.61 13.43 -3.67
C THR A 94 10.15 13.30 -2.25
N THR A 95 9.32 12.89 -1.29
CA THR A 95 9.73 12.65 0.09
C THR A 95 10.77 11.53 0.19
N LEU A 96 10.59 10.42 -0.53
CA LEU A 96 11.55 9.32 -0.55
C LEU A 96 12.89 9.74 -1.18
N ALA A 97 12.84 10.51 -2.28
CA ALA A 97 14.03 11.04 -2.93
C ALA A 97 14.80 12.01 -2.00
N PHE A 98 14.09 12.91 -1.31
CA PHE A 98 14.71 13.79 -0.31
C PHE A 98 15.29 13.02 0.88
N SER A 99 14.59 11.97 1.35
CA SER A 99 15.10 11.10 2.42
C SER A 99 16.39 10.41 2.01
N LEU A 100 16.44 9.88 0.78
CA LEU A 100 17.65 9.26 0.22
C LEU A 100 18.80 10.27 0.09
N ALA A 101 18.53 11.47 -0.43
CA ALA A 101 19.51 12.54 -0.55
C ALA A 101 20.05 12.97 0.83
N TYR A 102 19.17 13.09 1.82
CA TYR A 102 19.56 13.41 3.20
C TYR A 102 20.43 12.31 3.82
N GLN A 103 20.05 11.04 3.68
CA GLN A 103 20.84 9.91 4.20
C GLN A 103 22.23 9.86 3.55
N ALA A 104 22.32 10.08 2.25
CA ALA A 104 23.60 10.14 1.54
C ALA A 104 24.46 11.31 2.05
N ALA A 105 23.90 12.52 2.15
CA ALA A 105 24.64 13.69 2.63
C ALA A 105 25.09 13.55 4.09
N ALA A 106 24.20 13.08 4.97
CA ALA A 106 24.51 12.84 6.38
C ALA A 106 25.56 11.74 6.55
N GLY A 107 25.52 10.71 5.69
CA GLY A 107 26.50 9.61 5.69
C GLY A 107 27.91 10.09 5.37
N VAL A 108 28.06 11.00 4.40
CA VAL A 108 29.35 11.63 4.08
C VAL A 108 29.91 12.39 5.29
N VAL A 109 29.09 13.20 5.95
CA VAL A 109 29.53 13.99 7.12
C VAL A 109 29.92 13.10 8.30
N LYS A 110 29.17 12.01 8.53
CA LYS A 110 29.39 11.10 9.66
C LYS A 110 30.43 10.00 9.38
N GLY A 111 30.92 9.89 8.14
CA GLY A 111 31.81 8.80 7.72
C GLY A 111 31.15 7.41 7.73
N VAL A 112 29.81 7.36 7.80
CA VAL A 112 29.03 6.12 7.86
C VAL A 112 28.01 6.15 6.73
N ASN A 113 28.29 5.41 5.66
CA ASN A 113 27.38 5.29 4.51
C ASN A 113 26.33 4.23 4.78
N GLN A 114 25.24 4.61 5.45
CA GLN A 114 24.05 3.78 5.60
C GLN A 114 22.90 4.42 4.85
N VAL A 115 22.60 3.87 3.68
CA VAL A 115 21.41 4.17 2.90
C VAL A 115 20.44 3.01 3.09
N ASP A 116 19.20 3.31 3.42
CA ASP A 116 18.16 2.29 3.54
C ASP A 116 17.83 1.67 2.16
N PRO A 117 18.12 0.37 1.94
CA PRO A 117 17.83 -0.30 0.67
C PRO A 117 16.33 -0.37 0.37
N ILE A 118 15.45 -0.29 1.38
CA ILE A 118 14.00 -0.32 1.19
C ILE A 118 13.54 0.94 0.44
N ILE A 119 14.14 2.10 0.71
CA ILE A 119 13.83 3.35 -0.01
C ILE A 119 14.23 3.25 -1.47
N LEU A 120 15.38 2.64 -1.76
CA LEU A 120 15.82 2.40 -3.15
C LEU A 120 14.86 1.47 -3.87
N ILE A 121 14.47 0.35 -3.25
CA ILE A 121 13.49 -0.58 -3.81
C ILE A 121 12.15 0.13 -4.07
N ALA A 122 11.69 0.98 -3.15
CA ALA A 122 10.45 1.73 -3.33
C ALA A 122 10.53 2.69 -4.54
N LEU A 123 11.62 3.44 -4.68
CA LEU A 123 11.81 4.39 -5.79
C LEU A 123 11.92 3.68 -7.15
N PHE A 124 12.78 2.67 -7.26
CA PHE A 124 12.95 1.90 -8.49
C PHE A 124 11.71 1.07 -8.82
N GLY A 125 11.07 0.47 -7.81
CA GLY A 125 9.83 -0.27 -7.96
C GLY A 125 8.70 0.61 -8.48
N ALA A 126 8.52 1.82 -7.93
CA ALA A 126 7.52 2.77 -8.41
C ALA A 126 7.78 3.19 -9.87
N LEU A 127 9.04 3.43 -10.25
CA LEU A 127 9.43 3.75 -11.62
C LEU A 127 9.15 2.58 -12.56
N PHE A 128 9.51 1.36 -12.17
CA PHE A 128 9.28 0.15 -12.96
C PHE A 128 7.78 -0.10 -13.19
N VAL A 129 6.97 -0.08 -12.12
CA VAL A 129 5.51 -0.27 -12.20
C VAL A 129 4.88 0.79 -13.10
N LYS A 130 5.29 2.05 -12.98
CA LYS A 130 4.82 3.13 -13.88
C LYS A 130 5.20 2.87 -15.34
N ALA A 131 6.43 2.46 -15.60
CA ALA A 131 6.90 2.18 -16.96
C ALA A 131 6.11 1.03 -17.61
N VAL A 132 5.97 -0.09 -16.89
CA VAL A 132 5.21 -1.27 -17.36
C VAL A 132 3.74 -0.92 -17.59
N THR A 133 3.13 -0.18 -16.66
CA THR A 133 1.71 0.21 -16.78
C THR A 133 1.50 1.15 -17.97
N ASN A 134 2.36 2.14 -18.17
CA ASN A 134 2.30 3.02 -19.34
C ASN A 134 2.49 2.26 -20.65
N PHE A 135 3.41 1.30 -20.69
CA PHE A 135 3.63 0.46 -21.87
C PHE A 135 2.36 -0.35 -22.20
N TYR A 136 1.77 -1.02 -21.19
CA TYR A 136 0.57 -1.82 -21.37
C TYR A 136 -0.67 -0.99 -21.77
N LEU A 137 -0.83 0.22 -21.22
CA LEU A 137 -1.98 1.07 -21.51
C LEU A 137 -1.85 1.87 -22.81
N ARG A 138 -0.63 2.08 -23.32
CA ARG A 138 -0.42 2.84 -24.57
C ARG A 138 -0.95 2.11 -25.80
N ASP A 139 -0.95 0.78 -25.76
CA ASP A 139 -1.37 -0.09 -26.86
C ASP A 139 -2.84 -0.56 -26.73
N LYS A 140 -3.60 0.04 -25.80
CA LYS A 140 -5.04 -0.19 -25.61
C LYS A 140 -5.85 1.03 -25.98
#